data_AF-A0A969GG10-F1
#
_entry.id   AF-A0A969GG10-F1
#
_cell.length_a   1.000
_cell.length_b   1.000
_cell.length_c   1.000
_cell.angle_alpha   90.00
_cell.angle_beta   90.00
_cell.angle_gamma   90.00
#
_symmetry.space_group_name_H-M   'P 1'
#
loop_
_entity.id
_entity.type
_entity.pdbx_description
1 polymer ?
#
loop_
_entity_poly.entity_id
_entity_poly.type
_entity_poly.pdbx_seq_one_letter_code
_entity_poly.pdbx_strand_id
1 'polypeptide(L)'
;MAGLFGPAEQVAYRAIFKAVREAMPAPPPGGGPFELSMPGKLEELFAEAGLSVLESGEVNCPFSYPDFETFWRGNVAAGPMQGALKVVGEDVMKSALRDAADAYRLDDGGILIEPNVFRYVVAAV
;
A
#
# COMPACT_ATOMS: atom_id res chain seq x y z
N MET A 1 3.90 -13.93 -12.23
CA MET A 1 2.93 -13.59 -11.17
C MET A 1 3.06 -12.12 -10.86
N ALA A 2 1.96 -11.42 -10.62
CA ALA A 2 1.95 -10.07 -10.05
C ALA A 2 0.91 -10.00 -8.93
N GLY A 3 1.10 -9.06 -8.00
CA GLY A 3 0.14 -8.76 -6.96
C GLY A 3 0.12 -7.27 -6.64
N LEU A 4 -1.04 -6.80 -6.18
CA LEU A 4 -1.30 -5.41 -5.84
C LEU A 4 -2.34 -5.33 -4.73
N PHE A 5 -2.50 -4.14 -4.13
CA PHE A 5 -3.57 -3.93 -3.16
C PHE A 5 -4.94 -4.23 -3.77
N GLY A 6 -5.81 -4.88 -3.03
CA GLY A 6 -7.22 -5.04 -3.40
C GLY A 6 -7.98 -3.70 -3.34
N PRO A 7 -9.31 -3.73 -3.54
CA PRO A 7 -10.13 -2.53 -3.49
C PRO A 7 -9.88 -1.72 -2.22
N ALA A 8 -9.85 -0.40 -2.34
CA ALA A 8 -9.40 0.47 -1.25
C ALA A 8 -10.20 0.26 0.05
N GLU A 9 -11.49 -0.03 -0.03
CA GLU A 9 -12.36 -0.34 1.10
C GLU A 9 -11.96 -1.60 1.90
N GLN A 10 -11.15 -2.48 1.32
CA GLN A 10 -10.63 -3.71 1.95
C GLN A 10 -9.17 -3.56 2.42
N VAL A 11 -8.61 -2.35 2.38
CA VAL A 11 -7.22 -2.06 2.70
C VAL A 11 -7.15 -0.94 3.75
N ALA A 12 -6.98 -1.31 5.01
CA ALA A 12 -6.79 -0.38 6.13
C ALA A 12 -5.57 0.54 5.90
N TYR A 13 -4.51 0.00 5.29
CA TYR A 13 -3.31 0.75 4.92
C TYR A 13 -3.55 1.92 3.96
N ARG A 14 -4.75 2.04 3.34
CA ARG A 14 -5.18 3.23 2.60
C ARG A 14 -5.05 4.53 3.41
N ALA A 15 -5.19 4.46 4.73
CA ALA A 15 -5.03 5.62 5.61
C ALA A 15 -3.59 6.17 5.58
N ILE A 16 -2.60 5.28 5.49
CA ILE A 16 -1.19 5.67 5.36
C ILE A 16 -0.95 6.33 4.00
N PHE A 17 -1.49 5.76 2.92
CA PHE A 17 -1.41 6.40 1.59
C PHE A 17 -2.09 7.78 1.56
N LYS A 18 -3.23 7.92 2.24
CA LYS A 18 -3.93 9.20 2.37
C LYS A 18 -3.04 10.23 3.09
N ALA A 19 -2.42 9.86 4.22
CA ALA A 19 -1.54 10.74 4.97
C ALA A 19 -0.32 11.19 4.14
N VAL A 20 0.30 10.26 3.40
CA VAL A 20 1.40 10.59 2.48
C VAL A 20 0.93 11.55 1.38
N ARG A 21 -0.25 11.32 0.81
CA ARG A 21 -0.84 12.19 -0.21
C ARG A 21 -1.11 13.60 0.33
N GLU A 22 -1.66 13.71 1.53
CA GLU A 22 -2.00 14.99 2.16
C GLU A 22 -0.77 15.78 2.63
N ALA A 23 0.34 15.09 2.94
CA ALA A 23 1.61 15.73 3.25
C ALA A 23 2.28 16.37 2.02
N MET A 24 1.99 15.89 0.81
CA MET A 24 2.61 16.39 -0.42
C MET A 24 1.95 17.69 -0.90
N PRO A 25 2.72 18.63 -1.48
CA PRO A 25 2.19 19.89 -2.00
C PRO A 25 1.25 19.70 -3.20
N ALA A 26 1.44 18.61 -3.95
CA ALA A 26 0.54 18.19 -5.00
C ALA A 26 0.52 16.65 -5.07
N PRO A 27 -0.63 16.03 -5.43
CA PRO A 27 -0.69 14.59 -5.61
C PRO A 27 0.19 14.17 -6.81
N PRO A 28 0.84 12.99 -6.76
CA PRO A 28 1.53 12.44 -7.92
C PRO A 28 0.53 12.17 -9.05
N PRO A 29 0.97 12.25 -10.32
CA PRO A 29 0.12 11.87 -11.44
C PRO A 29 -0.23 10.36 -11.40
N GLY A 30 -1.33 9.98 -12.05
CA GLY A 30 -1.82 8.60 -12.14
C GLY A 30 -2.99 8.28 -11.20
N GLY A 31 -3.51 7.04 -11.28
CA GLY A 31 -4.63 6.59 -10.43
C GLY A 31 -4.22 6.15 -9.03
N GLY A 32 -2.92 6.05 -8.75
CA GLY A 32 -2.38 5.73 -7.44
C GLY A 32 -2.40 4.23 -7.11
N PRO A 33 -2.22 3.85 -5.82
CA PRO A 33 -1.98 2.47 -5.42
C PRO A 33 -3.18 1.52 -5.66
N PHE A 34 -4.36 2.06 -5.96
CA PHE A 34 -5.59 1.30 -6.15
C PHE A 34 -6.12 1.29 -7.59
N GLU A 35 -5.39 1.85 -8.55
CA GLU A 35 -5.85 2.05 -9.94
C GLU A 35 -6.27 0.73 -10.62
N LEU A 36 -5.53 -0.35 -10.36
CA LEU A 36 -5.74 -1.67 -10.95
C LEU A 36 -6.39 -2.66 -9.97
N SER A 37 -6.97 -2.18 -8.86
CA SER A 37 -7.47 -3.01 -7.77
C SER A 37 -8.85 -3.62 -8.01
N MET A 38 -9.59 -3.12 -9.01
CA MET A 38 -10.93 -3.64 -9.31
C MET A 38 -10.85 -5.09 -9.83
N PRO A 39 -11.81 -5.95 -9.47
CA PRO A 39 -11.85 -7.32 -9.97
C PRO A 39 -11.76 -7.38 -11.49
N GLY A 40 -10.92 -8.28 -12.01
CA GLY A 40 -10.71 -8.50 -13.43
C GLY A 40 -9.69 -7.57 -14.09
N LYS A 41 -9.32 -6.42 -13.50
CA LYS A 41 -8.41 -5.47 -14.16
C LYS A 41 -7.00 -6.00 -14.34
N LEU A 42 -6.48 -6.71 -13.35
CA LEU A 42 -5.14 -7.29 -13.43
C LEU A 42 -5.11 -8.49 -14.39
N GLU A 43 -6.17 -9.30 -14.38
CA GLU A 43 -6.36 -10.43 -15.30
C GLU A 43 -6.47 -9.96 -16.76
N GLU A 44 -7.29 -8.93 -17.03
CA GLU A 44 -7.43 -8.27 -18.34
C GLU A 44 -6.07 -7.79 -18.85
N LEU A 45 -5.29 -7.11 -18.01
CA LEU A 45 -3.97 -6.59 -18.38
C LEU A 45 -2.99 -7.71 -18.75
N PHE A 46 -3.04 -8.84 -18.05
CA PHE A 46 -2.21 -10.01 -18.37
C PHE A 46 -2.62 -10.63 -19.72
N ALA A 47 -3.93 -10.76 -19.97
CA ALA A 47 -4.44 -11.27 -21.24
C ALA A 47 -4.09 -10.36 -22.43
N GLU A 48 -4.18 -9.03 -22.25
CA GLU A 48 -3.75 -8.03 -23.25
C GLU A 48 -2.25 -8.11 -23.55
N ALA A 49 -1.45 -8.51 -22.56
CA ALA A 49 -0.02 -8.77 -22.73
C ALA A 49 0.29 -10.14 -23.40
N GLY A 50 -0.74 -10.91 -23.79
CA GLY A 50 -0.59 -12.23 -24.40
C GLY A 50 -0.26 -13.34 -23.41
N LEU A 51 -0.46 -13.12 -22.10
CA LEU A 51 -0.22 -14.14 -21.07
C LEU A 51 -1.50 -14.93 -20.79
N SER A 52 -1.35 -16.24 -20.62
CA SER A 52 -2.43 -17.11 -20.19
C SER A 52 -2.52 -17.11 -18.66
N VAL A 53 -3.62 -16.56 -18.12
CA VAL A 53 -3.90 -16.59 -16.67
C VAL A 53 -4.11 -18.03 -16.23
N LEU A 54 -3.31 -18.46 -15.26
CA LEU A 54 -3.39 -19.80 -14.66
C LEU A 54 -4.23 -19.77 -13.38
N GLU A 55 -4.08 -18.72 -12.58
CA GLU A 55 -4.76 -18.55 -11.30
C GLU A 55 -4.87 -17.06 -10.97
N SER A 56 -5.95 -16.67 -10.30
CA SER A 56 -6.02 -15.39 -9.59
C SER A 56 -6.76 -15.55 -8.27
N GLY A 57 -6.51 -14.62 -7.34
CA GLY A 57 -7.11 -14.70 -6.02
C GLY A 57 -6.86 -13.46 -5.17
N GLU A 58 -7.37 -13.53 -3.95
CA GLU A 58 -7.19 -12.51 -2.93
C GLU A 58 -6.62 -13.12 -1.66
N VAL A 59 -5.75 -12.39 -0.96
CA VAL A 59 -5.18 -12.79 0.33
C VAL A 59 -5.10 -11.58 1.25
N ASN A 60 -5.53 -11.74 2.51
CA ASN A 60 -5.31 -10.72 3.53
C ASN A 60 -3.85 -10.82 4.02
N CYS A 61 -3.12 -9.71 3.97
CA CYS A 61 -1.74 -9.60 4.43
C CYS A 61 -1.63 -8.54 5.53
N PRO A 62 -1.92 -8.87 6.80
CA PRO A 62 -1.79 -7.93 7.91
C PRO A 62 -0.38 -7.34 7.99
N PHE A 63 -0.28 -6.03 8.22
CA PHE A 63 1.01 -5.38 8.46
C PHE A 63 1.17 -5.13 9.95
N SER A 64 2.13 -5.82 10.55
CA SER A 64 2.44 -5.73 11.97
C SER A 64 3.85 -5.18 12.18
N TYR A 65 3.96 -4.25 13.12
CA TYR A 65 5.23 -3.66 13.53
C TYR A 65 5.29 -3.62 15.06
N PRO A 66 6.44 -3.93 15.67
CA PRO A 66 6.58 -3.92 17.13
C PRO A 66 6.56 -2.52 17.74
N ASP A 67 6.88 -1.49 16.95
CA ASP A 67 6.89 -0.10 17.37
C ASP A 67 6.83 0.85 16.16
N PHE A 68 6.67 2.14 16.44
CA PHE A 68 6.63 3.18 15.40
C PHE A 68 7.94 3.32 14.62
N GLU A 69 9.11 3.12 15.24
CA GLU A 69 10.39 3.30 14.53
C GLU A 69 10.61 2.17 13.51
N THR A 70 10.14 0.97 13.81
CA THR A 70 10.13 -0.17 12.89
C THR A 70 9.09 0.03 11.79
N PHE A 71 7.90 0.53 12.12
CA PHE A 71 6.92 0.98 11.14
C PHE A 71 7.53 2.03 10.20
N TRP A 72 8.13 3.09 10.73
CA TRP A 72 8.78 4.14 9.95
C TRP A 72 9.80 3.56 8.98
N ARG A 73 10.77 2.79 9.47
CA ARG A 73 11.82 2.17 8.66
C ARG A 73 11.27 1.25 7.56
N GLY A 74 10.26 0.42 7.89
CA GLY A 74 9.63 -0.48 6.94
C GLY A 74 8.92 0.26 5.81
N ASN A 75 8.19 1.32 6.16
CA ASN A 75 7.43 2.10 5.18
C ASN A 75 8.34 2.96 4.29
N VAL A 76 9.30 3.68 4.86
CA VAL A 76 10.18 4.53 4.05
C VAL A 76 11.13 3.73 3.17
N ALA A 77 11.34 2.43 3.41
CA ALA A 77 12.10 1.59 2.49
C ALA A 77 11.39 1.39 1.12
N ALA A 78 10.07 1.61 1.04
CA ALA A 78 9.32 1.47 -0.19
C ALA A 78 9.59 2.61 -1.19
N GLY A 79 9.74 2.27 -2.47
CA GLY A 79 10.03 3.24 -3.54
C GLY A 79 9.08 4.44 -3.59
N PRO A 80 7.75 4.26 -3.54
CA PRO A 80 6.81 5.39 -3.50
C PRO A 80 7.00 6.32 -2.30
N MET A 81 7.33 5.77 -1.12
CA MET A 81 7.56 6.56 0.09
C MET A 81 8.87 7.35 0.00
N GLN A 82 9.93 6.78 -0.59
CA GLN A 82 11.16 7.51 -0.90
C GLN A 82 10.91 8.70 -1.84
N GLY A 83 9.99 8.56 -2.79
CA GLY A 83 9.56 9.65 -3.66
C GLY A 83 8.96 10.81 -2.86
N ALA A 84 8.00 10.53 -1.99
CA ALA A 84 7.38 11.54 -1.12
C ALA A 84 8.40 12.17 -0.16
N LEU A 85 9.27 11.36 0.45
CA LEU A 85 10.31 11.80 1.39
C LEU A 85 11.24 12.86 0.77
N LYS A 86 11.61 12.69 -0.50
CA LYS A 86 12.44 13.67 -1.24
C LYS A 86 11.73 15.01 -1.47
N VAL A 87 10.40 15.03 -1.49
CA VAL A 87 9.60 16.23 -1.75
C VAL A 87 9.32 17.00 -0.47
N VAL A 88 8.94 16.31 0.61
CA VAL A 88 8.44 16.96 1.85
C VAL A 88 9.45 16.93 2.99
N GLY A 89 10.51 16.12 2.88
CA GLY A 89 11.51 15.93 3.93
C GLY A 89 11.07 14.95 5.02
N GLU A 90 12.04 14.52 5.83
CA GLU A 90 11.85 13.49 6.85
C GLU A 90 10.88 13.91 7.95
N ASP A 91 11.02 15.11 8.52
CA ASP A 91 10.21 15.54 9.66
C ASP A 91 8.71 15.57 9.32
N VAL A 92 8.36 16.15 8.16
CA VAL A 92 6.97 16.23 7.68
C VAL A 92 6.40 14.83 7.46
N MET A 93 7.15 13.96 6.79
CA MET A 93 6.70 12.59 6.54
C MET A 93 6.59 11.79 7.84
N LYS A 94 7.57 11.87 8.73
CA LYS A 94 7.57 11.12 9.99
C LYS A 94 6.41 11.55 10.88
N SER A 95 6.06 12.84 10.91
CA SER A 95 4.85 13.34 11.59
C SER A 95 3.58 12.76 10.97
N ALA A 96 3.41 12.88 9.65
CA ALA A 96 2.21 12.41 8.96
C ALA A 96 2.01 10.88 9.09
N LEU A 97 3.10 10.09 8.99
CA LEU A 97 3.09 8.65 9.26
C LEU A 97 2.66 8.36 10.70
N ARG A 98 3.17 9.12 11.68
CA ARG A 98 2.89 8.92 13.11
C ARG A 98 1.43 9.16 13.43
N ASP A 99 0.89 10.27 12.97
CA ASP A 99 -0.51 10.62 13.21
C ASP A 99 -1.46 9.59 12.58
N ALA A 100 -1.13 9.12 11.37
CA ALA A 100 -1.92 8.11 10.68
C ALA A 100 -1.80 6.71 11.31
N ALA A 101 -0.63 6.35 11.82
CA ALA A 101 -0.39 5.06 12.46
C ALA A 101 -1.04 4.94 13.84
N ASP A 102 -1.32 6.06 14.51
CA ASP A 102 -1.86 6.06 15.87
C ASP A 102 -3.22 5.37 15.98
N ALA A 103 -4.05 5.45 14.93
CA ALA A 103 -5.33 4.75 14.84
C ALA A 103 -5.21 3.21 14.85
N TYR A 104 -4.00 2.69 14.64
CA TYR A 104 -3.67 1.26 14.56
C TYR A 104 -2.77 0.80 15.70
N ARG A 105 -2.53 1.65 16.69
CA ARG A 105 -1.67 1.36 17.83
C ARG A 105 -2.37 0.39 18.79
N LEU A 106 -1.62 -0.62 19.22
CA LEU A 106 -2.00 -1.58 20.25
C LEU A 106 -1.57 -1.10 21.64
N ASP A 107 -2.14 -1.70 22.69
CA ASP A 107 -1.84 -1.34 24.09
C ASP A 107 -0.35 -1.56 24.45
N ASP A 108 0.32 -2.50 23.79
CA ASP A 108 1.75 -2.80 23.97
C ASP A 108 2.67 -1.85 23.18
N GLY A 109 2.11 -0.89 22.44
CA GLY A 109 2.83 0.04 21.59
C GLY A 109 3.11 -0.47 20.18
N GLY A 110 2.75 -1.72 19.87
CA GLY A 110 2.77 -2.27 18.54
C GLY A 110 1.79 -1.56 17.60
N ILE A 111 1.96 -1.76 16.30
CA ILE A 111 1.07 -1.24 15.27
C ILE A 111 0.57 -2.42 14.44
N LEU A 112 -0.75 -2.58 14.34
CA LEU A 112 -1.38 -3.62 13.53
C LEU A 112 -2.36 -2.98 12.54
N ILE A 113 -2.01 -3.00 11.27
CA ILE A 113 -2.83 -2.46 10.18
C ILE A 113 -3.45 -3.63 9.43
N GLU A 114 -4.74 -3.84 9.64
CA GLU A 114 -5.52 -4.88 8.97
C GLU A 114 -7.02 -4.50 8.88
N PRO A 115 -7.77 -5.06 7.92
CA PRO A 115 -7.31 -5.95 6.85
C PRO A 115 -6.51 -5.19 5.79
N ASN A 116 -5.55 -5.85 5.15
CA ASN A 116 -4.89 -5.38 3.92
C ASN A 116 -5.01 -6.48 2.88
N VAL A 117 -6.12 -6.48 2.14
CA VAL A 117 -6.31 -7.43 1.06
C VAL A 117 -5.38 -7.10 -0.10
N PHE A 118 -4.71 -8.13 -0.63
CA PHE A 118 -3.96 -8.10 -1.88
C PHE A 118 -4.64 -9.00 -2.90
N ARG A 119 -4.72 -8.52 -4.14
CA ARG A 119 -5.09 -9.34 -5.30
C ARG A 119 -3.83 -9.85 -5.98
N TYR A 120 -3.86 -11.06 -6.50
CA TYR A 120 -2.76 -11.63 -7.28
C TYR A 120 -3.23 -12.35 -8.53
N VAL A 121 -2.35 -12.40 -9.53
CA VAL A 121 -2.51 -13.16 -10.77
C VAL A 121 -1.23 -13.94 -11.05
N VAL A 122 -1.37 -15.24 -11.31
CA VAL A 122 -0.32 -16.14 -11.81
C VAL A 122 -0.63 -16.42 -13.27
N ALA A 123 0.36 -16.29 -14.14
CA ALA A 123 0.21 -16.50 -15.58
C ALA A 123 1.51 -17.03 -16.19
N ALA A 124 1.39 -17.60 -17.39
CA ALA A 124 2.48 -18.10 -18.21
C ALA A 124 2.31 -17.66 -19.69
N VAL A 125 3.37 -17.89 -20.47
CA VAL A 125 3.37 -17.69 -21.94
C VAL A 125 2.85 -18.94 -22.63
#